data_AF-A0A9E2BJ66-F1
#
_entry.id   AF-A0A9E2BJ66-F1
#
_cell.length_a   1.000
_cell.length_b   1.000
_cell.length_c   1.000
_cell.angle_alpha   90.00
_cell.angle_beta   90.00
_cell.angle_gamma   90.00
#
_symmetry.space_group_name_H-M   'P 1'
#
loop_
_entity.id
_entity.type
_entity.pdbx_description
1 polymer ?
#
loop_
_entity_poly.entity_id
_entity_poly.type
_entity_poly.pdbx_seq_one_letter_code
_entity_poly.pdbx_strand_id
1 'polypeptide(L)'
;MLRKLITVLLIQVMILSLPSVYATTGFTSNLELKVETSFNTYFFGETINIEIKLTNIGDKPVRIEFPSSQIADCQIYTVIDGKPKDLIYHWSYGRAFLQVITPLTFKPGESKTLLSINWNTGVLSLPHDKPLRLSVKGWAPAINLKLEQSIYLNLIPPIGGVLDIQNHWGEKEIREMLGTGLLKLDNSNRFNPQSPLKRIDFFYALAKVLKLPYVTTPYSPFPDVPANHPYINQILALHARGIIKGYPDGTLRPDTNISRAETAVLVSLSLNLKEELKLTFRDVPSSHWASVPISRVVKAKIFKGYNENIFAPSDPLSRAQASVVLVKIKRITGFE
;
A
#
# COMPACT_ATOMS: atom_id res chain seq x y z
N MET A 1 -10.75 -30.05 54.83
CA MET A 1 -10.67 -30.63 53.47
C MET A 1 -9.32 -30.20 52.90
N LEU A 2 -8.26 -31.02 52.93
CA LEU A 2 -7.86 -31.99 51.88
C LEU A 2 -8.09 -31.42 50.46
N ARG A 3 -7.13 -31.34 49.51
CA ARG A 3 -5.81 -31.99 49.34
C ARG A 3 -5.04 -31.31 48.18
N LYS A 4 -3.73 -31.10 48.36
CA LYS A 4 -2.58 -31.10 47.42
C LYS A 4 -2.80 -30.98 45.89
N LEU A 5 -2.04 -30.08 45.26
CA LEU A 5 -0.98 -30.48 44.30
C LEU A 5 0.15 -29.44 44.22
N ILE A 6 1.38 -29.95 44.23
CA ILE A 6 2.69 -29.28 44.15
C ILE A 6 3.20 -29.43 42.72
N THR A 7 3.70 -28.34 42.12
CA THR A 7 4.74 -28.31 41.06
C THR A 7 5.40 -26.92 41.13
N VAL A 8 6.50 -26.71 41.86
CA VAL A 8 7.92 -26.80 41.44
C VAL A 8 8.22 -26.23 40.04
N LEU A 9 8.74 -25.00 39.99
CA LEU A 9 9.75 -24.43 39.07
C LEU A 9 9.76 -22.91 39.36
N LEU A 10 10.74 -22.19 39.94
CA LEU A 10 12.16 -22.40 40.20
C LEU A 10 12.94 -22.89 38.98
N ILE A 11 13.14 -21.99 38.02
CA ILE A 11 14.47 -21.80 37.42
C ILE A 11 14.76 -20.31 37.44
N GLN A 12 15.45 -19.89 38.50
CA GLN A 12 16.25 -18.69 38.53
C GLN A 12 17.67 -19.07 38.06
N VAL A 13 18.41 -18.10 37.50
CA VAL A 13 19.84 -18.11 37.09
C VAL A 13 20.04 -18.59 35.64
N MET A 14 20.49 -17.79 34.67
CA MET A 14 21.63 -16.86 34.70
C MET A 14 21.33 -15.48 34.10
N ILE A 15 21.73 -14.46 34.85
CA ILE A 15 22.19 -13.18 34.33
C ILE A 15 23.49 -13.45 33.55
N LEU A 16 23.52 -13.10 32.28
CA LEU A 16 24.77 -12.69 31.62
C LEU A 16 24.63 -11.22 31.26
N SER A 17 25.03 -10.37 32.20
CA SER A 17 25.49 -9.03 31.89
C SER A 17 26.75 -9.16 31.03
N LEU A 18 26.66 -8.79 29.76
CA LEU A 18 27.80 -8.40 28.94
C LEU A 18 27.41 -7.12 28.14
N PRO A 19 28.40 -6.27 27.86
CA PRO A 19 28.27 -4.82 27.97
C PRO A 19 27.42 -4.18 26.89
N SER A 20 26.90 -2.99 27.20
CA SER A 20 26.45 -2.00 26.24
C SER A 20 27.55 -1.75 25.19
N VAL A 21 27.47 -2.44 24.06
CA VAL A 21 28.22 -2.08 22.86
C VAL A 21 27.19 -1.68 21.81
N TYR A 22 27.16 -0.38 21.55
CA TYR A 22 26.49 0.20 20.40
C TYR A 22 27.03 -0.46 19.13
N ALA A 23 26.16 -1.09 18.35
CA ALA A 23 26.42 -1.32 16.94
C ALA A 23 25.54 -0.35 16.15
N THR A 24 25.97 0.91 16.11
CA THR A 24 25.82 1.74 14.93
C THR A 24 26.48 0.99 13.76
N THR A 25 25.73 0.84 12.67
CA THR A 25 26.18 0.44 11.31
C THR A 25 26.67 -1.02 11.11
N GLY A 26 25.95 -1.78 10.27
CA GLY A 26 26.56 -2.79 9.38
C GLY A 26 26.21 -4.28 9.58
N PHE A 27 25.48 -4.83 8.59
CA PHE A 27 25.47 -6.23 8.09
C PHE A 27 24.57 -7.34 8.68
N THR A 28 23.57 -7.71 7.85
CA THR A 28 23.14 -9.09 7.51
C THR A 28 22.92 -9.18 5.98
N SER A 29 23.95 -8.96 5.15
CA SER A 29 23.80 -8.72 3.70
C SER A 29 23.15 -9.85 2.88
N ASN A 30 23.01 -11.05 3.45
CA ASN A 30 22.61 -12.24 2.71
C ASN A 30 21.23 -12.79 3.12
N LEU A 31 20.57 -12.25 4.15
CA LEU A 31 19.25 -12.70 4.57
C LEU A 31 18.29 -11.52 4.69
N GLU A 32 17.09 -11.69 4.16
CA GLU A 32 16.02 -10.69 4.17
C GLU A 32 14.76 -11.28 4.80
N LEU A 33 14.26 -10.63 5.86
CA LEU A 33 12.97 -10.96 6.46
C LEU A 33 11.87 -10.17 5.75
N LYS A 34 10.80 -10.84 5.34
CA LYS A 34 9.60 -10.26 4.75
C LYS A 34 8.34 -10.66 5.52
N VAL A 35 7.59 -9.69 6.01
CA VAL A 35 6.24 -9.81 6.54
C VAL A 35 5.32 -9.41 5.40
N GLU A 36 4.50 -10.34 4.96
CA GLU A 36 3.64 -10.18 3.79
C GLU A 36 2.18 -10.41 4.17
N THR A 37 1.31 -9.67 3.50
CA THR A 37 -0.15 -9.79 3.59
C THR A 37 -0.73 -9.64 2.19
N SER A 38 -1.92 -10.19 1.94
CA SER A 38 -2.59 -10.08 0.64
C SER A 38 -2.85 -8.63 0.23
N PHE A 39 -3.16 -7.76 1.20
CA PHE A 39 -3.45 -6.35 1.02
C PHE A 39 -2.74 -5.50 2.08
N ASN A 40 -2.60 -4.21 1.83
CA ASN A 40 -2.18 -3.23 2.85
C ASN A 40 -3.36 -2.52 3.51
N THR A 41 -4.58 -2.77 3.04
CA THR A 41 -5.82 -2.19 3.54
C THR A 41 -6.89 -3.27 3.58
N TYR A 42 -7.44 -3.48 4.77
CA TYR A 42 -8.46 -4.46 5.08
C TYR A 42 -9.70 -3.77 5.59
N PHE A 43 -10.84 -4.42 5.46
CA PHE A 43 -12.05 -4.05 6.15
C PHE A 43 -12.14 -4.85 7.44
N PHE A 44 -12.75 -4.24 8.43
CA PHE A 44 -12.99 -4.89 9.70
C PHE A 44 -13.86 -6.15 9.55
N GLY A 45 -13.52 -7.20 10.29
CA GLY A 45 -14.12 -8.52 10.16
C GLY A 45 -13.46 -9.40 9.09
N GLU A 46 -12.60 -8.83 8.23
CA GLU A 46 -11.80 -9.65 7.32
C GLU A 46 -10.73 -10.45 8.08
N THR A 47 -10.43 -11.63 7.54
CA THR A 47 -9.28 -12.42 7.97
C THR A 47 -8.05 -11.94 7.22
N ILE A 48 -7.04 -11.52 7.98
CA ILE A 48 -5.73 -11.13 7.46
C ILE A 48 -4.84 -12.37 7.50
N ASN A 49 -4.43 -12.83 6.32
CA ASN A 49 -3.35 -13.80 6.20
C ASN A 49 -2.02 -13.04 6.28
N ILE A 50 -1.20 -13.39 7.27
CA ILE A 50 0.12 -12.83 7.53
C ILE A 50 1.15 -13.93 7.35
N GLU A 51 2.13 -13.72 6.47
CA GLU A 51 3.26 -14.61 6.28
C GLU A 51 4.55 -13.93 6.69
N ILE A 52 5.38 -14.62 7.48
CA ILE A 52 6.75 -14.20 7.76
C ILE A 52 7.66 -15.12 6.96
N LYS A 53 8.38 -14.55 5.99
CA LYS A 53 9.31 -15.22 5.10
C LYS A 53 10.73 -14.78 5.40
N LEU A 54 11.65 -15.71 5.28
CA LEU A 54 13.08 -15.42 5.31
C LEU A 54 13.68 -15.86 3.97
N THR A 55 14.35 -14.94 3.29
CA THR A 55 14.94 -15.13 1.97
C THR A 55 16.45 -15.01 2.05
N ASN A 56 17.17 -15.94 1.42
CA ASN A 56 18.61 -15.77 1.19
C ASN A 56 18.83 -14.93 -0.07
N ILE A 57 19.22 -13.66 0.12
CA ILE A 57 19.55 -12.71 -0.94
C ILE A 57 21.04 -12.72 -1.31
N GLY A 58 21.84 -13.56 -0.65
CA GLY A 58 23.25 -13.77 -0.96
C GLY A 58 23.50 -14.80 -2.07
N ASP A 59 24.78 -14.97 -2.41
CA ASP A 59 25.28 -15.87 -3.43
C ASP A 59 25.70 -17.25 -2.91
N LYS A 60 25.70 -17.44 -1.58
CA LYS A 60 26.11 -18.69 -0.90
C LYS A 60 24.98 -19.25 -0.03
N PRO A 61 24.92 -20.58 0.17
CA PRO A 61 23.98 -21.18 1.11
C PRO A 61 24.21 -20.64 2.53
N VAL A 62 23.11 -20.40 3.25
CA VAL A 62 23.13 -19.95 4.65
C VAL A 62 22.44 -20.99 5.52
N ARG A 63 23.11 -21.46 6.56
CA ARG A 63 22.55 -22.36 7.58
C ARG A 63 22.35 -21.60 8.88
N ILE A 64 21.17 -21.72 9.46
CA ILE A 64 20.73 -21.05 10.68
C ILE A 64 20.29 -22.14 11.65
N GLU A 65 20.71 -22.04 12.92
CA GLU A 65 20.27 -22.94 13.97
C GLU A 65 19.44 -22.15 14.98
N PHE A 66 18.18 -22.55 15.15
CA PHE A 66 17.29 -21.96 16.13
C PHE A 66 17.40 -22.70 17.45
N PRO A 67 17.58 -22.03 18.61
CA PRO A 67 17.79 -22.70 19.89
C PRO A 67 16.53 -23.38 20.44
N SER A 68 15.38 -23.17 19.79
CA SER A 68 14.10 -23.77 20.11
C SER A 68 13.28 -24.03 18.85
N SER A 69 12.12 -24.68 19.02
CA SER A 69 11.12 -24.81 17.96
C SER A 69 10.43 -23.49 17.60
N GLN A 70 10.68 -22.39 18.32
CA GLN A 70 10.16 -21.07 18.00
C GLN A 70 11.07 -20.37 16.98
N ILE A 71 10.80 -20.60 15.70
CA ILE A 71 11.61 -20.03 14.62
C ILE A 71 11.18 -18.62 14.18
N ALA A 72 9.97 -18.20 14.58
CA ALA A 72 9.45 -16.86 14.36
C ALA A 72 8.43 -16.48 15.42
N ASP A 73 8.13 -15.17 15.52
CA ASP A 73 7.01 -14.64 16.29
C ASP A 73 6.37 -13.46 15.54
N CYS A 74 5.14 -13.12 15.91
CA CYS A 74 4.36 -12.04 15.33
C CYS A 74 3.62 -11.25 16.41
N GLN A 75 3.77 -9.93 16.39
CA GLN A 75 3.00 -9.01 17.23
C GLN A 75 2.30 -7.97 16.38
N ILE A 76 1.07 -7.61 16.76
CA ILE A 76 0.26 -6.60 16.09
C ILE A 76 -0.09 -5.52 17.10
N TYR A 77 0.18 -4.27 16.73
CA TYR A 77 -0.11 -3.10 17.55
C TYR A 77 -1.06 -2.15 16.84
N THR A 78 -1.87 -1.42 17.61
CA THR A 78 -2.45 -0.15 17.13
C THR A 78 -1.35 0.86 16.88
N VAL A 79 -1.58 1.81 15.96
CA VAL A 79 -0.65 2.90 15.68
C VAL A 79 -1.36 4.23 15.86
N ILE A 80 -0.80 5.07 16.74
CA ILE A 80 -1.27 6.44 16.98
C ILE A 80 -0.09 7.39 16.74
N ASP A 81 -0.34 8.45 15.97
CA ASP A 81 0.68 9.44 15.58
C ASP A 81 1.95 8.81 14.98
N GLY A 82 1.77 7.76 14.18
CA GLY A 82 2.84 7.02 13.52
C GLY A 82 3.63 6.05 14.42
N LYS A 83 3.29 5.94 15.70
CA LYS A 83 3.99 5.06 16.66
C LYS A 83 3.10 3.90 17.11
N PRO A 84 3.63 2.66 17.23
CA PRO A 84 2.94 1.56 17.88
C PRO A 84 2.54 1.95 19.31
N LYS A 85 1.29 1.65 19.70
CA LYS A 85 0.76 2.01 21.01
C LYS A 85 0.28 0.78 21.79
N ASP A 86 -0.82 0.17 21.38
CA ASP A 86 -1.47 -0.90 22.13
C ASP A 86 -1.21 -2.25 21.45
N LEU A 87 -0.64 -3.22 22.17
CA LEU A 87 -0.51 -4.59 21.69
C LEU A 87 -1.89 -5.25 21.67
N ILE A 88 -2.37 -5.61 20.49
CA ILE A 88 -3.70 -6.21 20.31
C ILE A 88 -3.63 -7.70 19.97
N TYR A 89 -2.49 -8.18 19.49
CA TYR A 89 -2.27 -9.59 19.19
C TYR A 89 -0.81 -9.96 19.34
N HIS A 90 -0.54 -11.11 19.94
CA HIS A 90 0.80 -11.69 20.06
C HIS A 90 0.72 -13.19 19.82
N TRP A 91 1.30 -13.66 18.72
CA TRP A 91 1.15 -15.04 18.27
C TRP A 91 1.68 -16.06 19.27
N SER A 92 2.85 -15.82 19.88
CA SER A 92 3.45 -16.76 20.83
C SER A 92 2.83 -16.74 22.23
N TYR A 93 1.95 -15.79 22.54
CA TYR A 93 1.33 -15.68 23.86
C TYR A 93 0.54 -16.95 24.22
N GLY A 94 0.84 -17.52 25.39
CA GLY A 94 0.22 -18.76 25.87
C GLY A 94 0.66 -20.04 25.14
N ARG A 95 1.67 -19.97 24.26
CA ARG A 95 2.23 -21.15 23.58
C ARG A 95 3.49 -21.64 24.30
N ALA A 96 3.67 -22.96 24.33
CA ALA A 96 4.91 -23.59 24.77
C ALA A 96 5.74 -23.99 23.54
N PHE A 97 7.06 -23.86 23.66
CA PHE A 97 8.01 -24.24 22.61
C PHE A 97 9.03 -25.22 23.18
N LEU A 98 9.42 -26.19 22.37
CA LEU A 98 10.44 -27.16 22.77
C LEU A 98 11.81 -26.51 22.67
N GLN A 99 12.66 -26.74 23.67
CA GLN A 99 14.07 -26.37 23.64
C GLN A 99 14.84 -27.40 22.79
N VAL A 100 14.61 -27.36 21.49
CA VAL A 100 15.25 -28.22 20.49
C VAL A 100 15.93 -27.35 19.44
N ILE A 101 17.18 -27.67 19.13
CA ILE A 101 17.90 -26.97 18.06
C ILE A 101 17.23 -27.30 16.73
N THR A 102 16.67 -26.29 16.07
CA THR A 102 15.96 -26.42 14.80
C THR A 102 16.83 -25.83 13.68
N PRO A 103 17.53 -26.64 12.88
CA PRO A 103 18.37 -26.13 11.80
C PRO A 103 17.54 -25.85 10.53
N LEU A 104 17.77 -24.70 9.90
CA LEU A 104 17.25 -24.35 8.57
C LEU A 104 18.41 -23.99 7.64
N THR A 105 18.40 -24.53 6.43
CA THR A 105 19.36 -24.18 5.37
C THR A 105 18.62 -23.49 4.23
N PHE A 106 19.20 -22.43 3.70
CA PHE A 106 18.67 -21.62 2.61
C PHE A 106 19.70 -21.59 1.48
N LYS A 107 19.36 -22.12 0.31
CA LYS A 107 20.14 -21.93 -0.91
C LYS A 107 20.10 -20.46 -1.36
N PRO A 108 21.06 -20.00 -2.18
CA PRO A 108 20.98 -18.68 -2.80
C PRO A 108 19.63 -18.46 -3.49
N GLY A 109 18.96 -17.35 -3.18
CA GLY A 109 17.62 -17.03 -3.68
C GLY A 109 16.45 -17.79 -3.05
N GLU A 110 16.70 -18.76 -2.15
CA GLU A 110 15.63 -19.54 -1.53
C GLU A 110 14.90 -18.70 -0.46
N SER A 111 13.56 -18.71 -0.54
CA SER A 111 12.67 -18.14 0.46
C SER A 111 11.90 -19.25 1.15
N LYS A 112 11.84 -19.21 2.49
CA LYS A 112 10.99 -20.11 3.30
C LYS A 112 10.05 -19.30 4.18
N THR A 113 8.80 -19.75 4.26
CA THR A 113 7.84 -19.23 5.24
C THR A 113 8.20 -19.81 6.60
N LEU A 114 8.56 -18.92 7.54
CA LEU A 114 8.83 -19.26 8.93
C LEU A 114 7.53 -19.33 9.74
N LEU A 115 6.53 -18.53 9.39
CA LEU A 115 5.25 -18.46 10.07
C LEU A 115 4.13 -18.03 9.13
N SER A 116 2.96 -18.66 9.24
CA SER A 116 1.73 -18.28 8.56
C SER A 116 0.60 -18.15 9.59
N ILE A 117 -0.09 -17.01 9.60
CA ILE A 117 -1.14 -16.68 10.56
C ILE A 117 -2.39 -16.25 9.81
N ASN A 118 -3.53 -16.84 10.16
CA ASN A 118 -4.83 -16.32 9.79
C ASN A 118 -5.39 -15.56 10.99
N TRP A 119 -5.27 -14.24 10.97
CA TRP A 119 -5.77 -13.38 12.05
C TRP A 119 -7.11 -12.77 11.65
N ASN A 120 -8.19 -13.22 12.29
CA ASN A 120 -9.49 -12.56 12.13
C ASN A 120 -9.46 -11.27 12.95
N THR A 121 -9.72 -10.14 12.28
CA THR A 121 -9.69 -8.81 12.93
C THR A 121 -10.77 -8.64 13.99
N GLY A 122 -11.77 -9.54 14.04
CA GLY A 122 -12.78 -9.64 15.09
C GLY A 122 -13.60 -8.37 15.27
N VAL A 123 -14.46 -8.33 16.30
CA VAL A 123 -15.02 -7.07 16.80
C VAL A 123 -14.00 -6.43 17.75
N LEU A 124 -12.86 -6.01 17.20
CA LEU A 124 -11.97 -5.10 17.90
C LEU A 124 -12.78 -3.83 18.26
N SER A 125 -13.01 -3.57 19.55
CA SER A 125 -13.68 -2.35 20.02
C SER A 125 -12.75 -1.15 19.78
N LEU A 126 -12.69 -0.70 18.53
CA LEU A 126 -11.80 0.36 18.07
C LEU A 126 -12.61 1.61 17.75
N PRO A 127 -12.04 2.82 17.95
CA PRO A 127 -12.69 4.08 17.60
C PRO A 127 -13.17 4.04 16.14
N HIS A 128 -14.46 4.34 15.94
CA HIS A 128 -15.23 3.92 14.76
C HIS A 128 -15.23 4.89 13.56
N ASP A 129 -14.31 5.86 13.47
CA ASP A 129 -14.39 6.92 12.45
C ASP A 129 -13.20 7.03 11.49
N LYS A 130 -12.07 6.35 11.75
CA LYS A 130 -10.84 6.46 10.94
C LYS A 130 -10.18 5.11 10.66
N PRO A 131 -9.42 4.98 9.55
CA PRO A 131 -8.62 3.79 9.31
C PRO A 131 -7.67 3.55 10.49
N LEU A 132 -7.73 2.38 11.11
CA LEU A 132 -6.74 2.00 12.11
C LEU A 132 -5.46 1.56 11.40
N ARG A 133 -4.33 2.18 11.76
CA ARG A 133 -3.02 1.71 11.31
C ARG A 133 -2.51 0.63 12.27
N LEU A 134 -2.07 -0.50 11.73
CA LEU A 134 -1.50 -1.60 12.49
C LEU A 134 0.00 -1.72 12.23
N SER A 135 0.79 -2.12 13.22
CA SER A 135 2.20 -2.50 13.02
C SER A 135 2.34 -4.00 13.24
N VAL A 136 2.70 -4.75 12.20
CA VAL A 136 2.97 -6.20 12.30
C VAL A 136 4.47 -6.41 12.42
N LYS A 137 4.93 -6.85 13.59
CA LYS A 137 6.35 -7.12 13.86
C LYS A 137 6.64 -8.62 13.77
N GLY A 138 7.48 -9.01 12.82
CA GLY A 138 8.05 -10.36 12.76
C GLY A 138 9.46 -10.38 13.31
N TRP A 139 9.85 -11.41 14.09
CA TRP A 139 11.26 -11.61 14.45
C TRP A 139 11.69 -13.08 14.50
N ALA A 140 12.99 -13.31 14.28
CA ALA A 140 13.66 -14.61 14.41
C ALA A 140 14.68 -14.54 15.57
N PRO A 141 14.35 -15.04 16.78
CA PRO A 141 15.13 -14.79 18.01
C PRO A 141 16.42 -15.62 18.14
N ALA A 142 16.66 -16.52 17.19
CA ALA A 142 17.68 -17.55 17.24
C ALA A 142 19.11 -17.13 16.90
N ILE A 143 19.24 -16.01 16.21
CA ILE A 143 20.51 -15.49 15.75
C ILE A 143 20.85 -14.38 16.74
N ASN A 144 22.12 -14.16 17.06
CA ASN A 144 22.59 -12.98 17.79
C ASN A 144 22.29 -11.63 17.05
N LEU A 145 21.35 -11.65 16.11
CA LEU A 145 20.85 -10.60 15.24
C LEU A 145 19.33 -10.69 15.27
N LYS A 146 18.69 -9.68 15.87
CA LYS A 146 17.24 -9.53 15.86
C LYS A 146 16.82 -9.04 14.47
N LEU A 147 16.54 -9.96 13.55
CA LEU A 147 15.91 -9.61 12.27
C LEU A 147 14.47 -9.21 12.57
N GLU A 148 14.15 -7.92 12.43
CA GLU A 148 12.79 -7.40 12.59
C GLU A 148 12.34 -6.72 11.32
N GLN A 149 11.06 -6.89 10.99
CA GLN A 149 10.41 -6.06 10.01
C GLN A 149 9.03 -5.66 10.52
N SER A 150 8.64 -4.42 10.22
CA SER A 150 7.32 -3.89 10.49
C SER A 150 6.64 -3.54 9.17
N ILE A 151 5.42 -4.03 8.97
CA ILE A 151 4.52 -3.51 7.93
C ILE A 151 3.36 -2.75 8.56
N TYR A 152 2.85 -1.79 7.81
CA TYR A 152 1.69 -1.02 8.22
C TYR A 152 0.45 -1.38 7.40
N LEU A 153 -0.62 -1.72 8.10
CA LEU A 153 -1.91 -2.05 7.49
C LEU A 153 -2.94 -0.99 7.88
N ASN A 154 -3.87 -0.67 6.98
CA ASN A 154 -5.04 0.13 7.29
C ASN A 154 -6.24 -0.80 7.52
N LEU A 155 -7.01 -0.57 8.58
CA LEU A 155 -8.27 -1.25 8.83
C LEU A 155 -9.42 -0.25 8.75
N ILE A 156 -10.31 -0.44 7.77
CA ILE A 156 -11.46 0.44 7.54
C ILE A 156 -12.68 -0.13 8.27
N PRO A 157 -13.44 0.69 9.05
CA PRO A 157 -14.63 0.23 9.76
C PRO A 157 -15.66 -0.44 8.84
N PRO A 158 -16.40 -1.46 9.31
CA PRO A 158 -17.36 -2.18 8.51
C PRO A 158 -18.71 -1.49 8.64
N ILE A 159 -18.94 -0.44 7.88
CA ILE A 159 -20.31 -0.01 7.69
C ILE A 159 -20.60 -0.39 6.24
N GLY A 160 -21.29 -1.50 6.01
CA GLY A 160 -21.94 -1.87 4.74
C GLY A 160 -21.14 -2.18 3.45
N GLY A 161 -19.82 -1.97 3.36
CA GLY A 161 -19.05 -2.13 2.10
C GLY A 161 -18.16 -3.37 2.12
N VAL A 162 -18.21 -4.27 1.12
CA VAL A 162 -17.20 -4.32 0.03
C VAL A 162 -17.53 -5.38 -1.04
N LEU A 163 -18.77 -5.88 -1.02
CA LEU A 163 -19.21 -6.93 -1.96
C LEU A 163 -18.94 -6.60 -3.43
N ASP A 164 -18.88 -5.31 -3.80
CA ASP A 164 -18.72 -4.90 -5.19
C ASP A 164 -17.30 -4.78 -5.71
N ILE A 165 -16.29 -4.93 -4.85
CA ILE A 165 -14.89 -5.02 -5.26
C ILE A 165 -14.28 -6.39 -5.00
N GLN A 166 -14.98 -7.29 -4.31
CA GLN A 166 -14.49 -8.64 -4.05
C GLN A 166 -14.26 -9.38 -5.38
N ASN A 167 -13.06 -9.95 -5.56
CA ASN A 167 -12.61 -10.61 -6.79
C ASN A 167 -12.56 -9.67 -8.02
N HIS A 168 -12.70 -8.36 -7.83
CA HIS A 168 -12.59 -7.40 -8.92
C HIS A 168 -11.12 -7.26 -9.33
N TRP A 169 -10.84 -7.13 -10.64
CA TRP A 169 -9.48 -7.08 -11.18
C TRP A 169 -8.59 -5.97 -10.61
N GLY A 170 -9.20 -4.91 -10.08
CA GLY A 170 -8.53 -3.76 -9.45
C GLY A 170 -8.66 -3.74 -7.92
N GLU A 171 -9.15 -4.81 -7.28
CA GLU A 171 -9.45 -4.85 -5.84
C GLU A 171 -8.26 -4.37 -4.99
N LYS A 172 -7.06 -4.88 -5.29
CA LYS A 172 -5.83 -4.54 -4.56
C LYS A 172 -5.55 -3.03 -4.60
N GLU A 173 -5.55 -2.44 -5.79
CA GLU A 173 -5.30 -1.01 -5.96
C GLU A 173 -6.44 -0.14 -5.41
N ILE A 174 -7.69 -0.61 -5.49
CA ILE A 174 -8.84 0.06 -4.89
C ILE A 174 -8.68 0.14 -3.37
N ARG A 175 -8.38 -0.99 -2.72
CA ARG A 175 -8.12 -1.06 -1.28
C ARG A 175 -6.99 -0.13 -0.88
N GLU A 176 -5.91 -0.12 -1.64
CA GLU A 176 -4.78 0.79 -1.40
C GLU A 176 -5.22 2.27 -1.46
N MET A 177 -5.99 2.66 -2.47
CA MET A 177 -6.50 4.03 -2.58
C MET A 177 -7.50 4.39 -1.47
N LEU A 178 -8.35 3.45 -1.05
CA LEU A 178 -9.24 3.63 0.10
C LEU A 178 -8.45 3.85 1.39
N GLY A 179 -7.36 3.10 1.59
CA GLY A 179 -6.45 3.27 2.73
C GLY A 179 -5.78 4.64 2.80
N THR A 180 -5.56 5.30 1.64
CA THR A 180 -5.07 6.69 1.60
C THR A 180 -6.14 7.74 1.89
N GLY A 181 -7.43 7.38 1.80
CA GLY A 181 -8.56 8.31 1.87
C GLY A 181 -8.70 9.25 0.66
N LEU A 182 -7.91 9.07 -0.40
CA LEU A 182 -7.95 9.89 -1.62
C LEU A 182 -9.12 9.53 -2.53
N LEU A 183 -9.53 8.25 -2.53
CA LEU A 183 -10.81 7.81 -3.06
C LEU A 183 -11.65 7.30 -1.91
N LYS A 184 -12.95 7.56 -1.94
CA LYS A 184 -13.88 7.31 -0.83
C LYS A 184 -15.05 6.45 -1.28
N LEU A 185 -15.64 5.72 -0.33
CA LEU A 185 -16.93 5.04 -0.53
C LEU A 185 -18.06 6.07 -0.63
N ASP A 186 -19.17 5.66 -1.24
CA ASP A 186 -20.39 6.47 -1.23
C ASP A 186 -21.17 6.35 0.10
N ASN A 187 -22.30 7.03 0.20
CA ASN A 187 -23.15 7.02 1.40
C ASN A 187 -23.79 5.64 1.69
N SER A 188 -23.79 4.73 0.71
CA SER A 188 -24.20 3.34 0.85
C SER A 188 -23.02 2.40 1.12
N ASN A 189 -21.85 2.98 1.38
CA ASN A 189 -20.58 2.29 1.62
C ASN A 189 -20.10 1.42 0.46
N ARG A 190 -20.44 1.79 -0.77
CA ARG A 190 -20.03 1.10 -1.99
C ARG A 190 -18.88 1.84 -2.63
N PHE A 191 -17.93 1.09 -3.22
CA PHE A 191 -16.87 1.74 -4.00
C PHE A 191 -17.35 2.11 -5.39
N ASN A 192 -18.26 1.33 -5.98
CA ASN A 192 -18.76 1.49 -7.36
C ASN A 192 -17.61 1.55 -8.39
N PRO A 193 -16.89 0.43 -8.59
CA PRO A 193 -15.66 0.41 -9.40
C PRO A 193 -15.85 0.86 -10.86
N GLN A 194 -17.05 0.71 -11.41
CA GLN A 194 -17.36 1.08 -12.79
C GLN A 194 -17.88 2.51 -12.96
N SER A 195 -18.27 3.18 -11.87
CA SER A 195 -18.77 4.55 -11.97
C SER A 195 -17.68 5.50 -12.47
N PRO A 196 -18.04 6.49 -13.31
CA PRO A 196 -17.08 7.46 -13.82
C PRO A 196 -16.54 8.34 -12.68
N LEU A 197 -15.27 8.75 -12.79
CA LEU A 197 -14.61 9.63 -11.84
C LEU A 197 -14.67 11.08 -12.34
N LYS A 198 -15.03 12.01 -11.45
CA LYS A 198 -14.94 13.45 -11.73
C LYS A 198 -13.50 13.88 -11.92
N ARG A 199 -13.26 14.85 -12.79
CA ARG A 199 -11.94 15.40 -13.08
C ARG A 199 -11.28 15.99 -11.83
N ILE A 200 -12.05 16.70 -11.02
CA ILE A 200 -11.54 17.29 -9.79
C ILE A 200 -11.04 16.25 -8.78
N ASP A 201 -11.75 15.13 -8.64
CA ASP A 201 -11.35 14.05 -7.73
C ASP A 201 -10.04 13.40 -8.19
N PHE A 202 -9.87 13.22 -9.51
CA PHE A 202 -8.62 12.73 -10.09
C PHE A 202 -7.47 13.72 -9.88
N PHE A 203 -7.68 15.02 -10.10
CA PHE A 203 -6.66 16.05 -9.85
C PHE A 203 -6.23 16.09 -8.39
N TYR A 204 -7.20 16.08 -7.47
CA TYR A 204 -6.91 16.04 -6.04
C TYR A 204 -6.05 14.81 -5.70
N ALA A 205 -6.46 13.62 -6.13
CA ALA A 205 -5.74 12.38 -5.84
C ALA A 205 -4.35 12.37 -6.49
N LEU A 206 -4.22 12.79 -7.74
CA LEU A 206 -2.96 12.87 -8.47
C LEU A 206 -1.97 13.82 -7.78
N ALA A 207 -2.40 15.03 -7.41
CA ALA A 207 -1.55 15.99 -6.71
C ALA A 207 -1.04 15.45 -5.36
N LYS A 208 -1.91 14.72 -4.63
CA LYS A 208 -1.56 14.10 -3.36
C LYS A 208 -0.57 12.95 -3.53
N VAL A 209 -0.81 12.07 -4.51
CA VAL A 209 0.10 10.97 -4.85
C VAL A 209 1.48 11.48 -5.27
N LEU A 210 1.55 12.59 -6.01
CA LEU A 210 2.80 13.22 -6.43
C LEU A 210 3.51 14.03 -5.33
N LYS A 211 2.93 14.12 -4.12
CA LYS A 211 3.42 14.97 -3.00
C LYS A 211 3.72 16.40 -3.45
N LEU A 212 2.83 16.98 -4.27
CA LEU A 212 3.04 18.35 -4.73
C LEU A 212 2.98 19.33 -3.55
N PRO A 213 3.89 20.31 -3.46
CA PRO A 213 3.82 21.33 -2.43
C PRO A 213 2.56 22.19 -2.63
N TYR A 214 2.03 22.72 -1.52
CA TYR A 214 0.94 23.68 -1.61
C TYR A 214 1.42 24.97 -2.27
N VAL A 215 0.62 25.46 -3.22
CA VAL A 215 0.83 26.75 -3.86
C VAL A 215 -0.37 27.60 -3.51
N THR A 216 -0.13 28.81 -3.01
CA THR A 216 -1.16 29.81 -2.74
C THR A 216 -1.04 30.95 -3.74
N THR A 217 -2.17 31.41 -4.26
CA THR A 217 -2.24 32.58 -5.15
C THR A 217 -3.47 33.42 -4.77
N PRO A 218 -3.44 34.75 -4.96
CA PRO A 218 -4.60 35.60 -4.71
C PRO A 218 -5.71 35.39 -5.76
N TYR A 219 -5.40 34.78 -6.90
CA TYR A 219 -6.34 34.55 -8.00
C TYR A 219 -6.21 33.13 -8.55
N SER A 220 -7.34 32.55 -8.96
CA SER A 220 -7.36 31.29 -9.71
C SER A 220 -7.00 31.55 -11.18
N PRO A 221 -6.14 30.72 -11.80
CA PRO A 221 -5.87 30.81 -13.24
C PRO A 221 -7.06 30.32 -14.10
N PHE A 222 -8.08 29.71 -13.48
CA PHE A 222 -9.27 29.19 -14.16
C PHE A 222 -10.52 29.95 -13.68
N PRO A 223 -11.32 30.52 -14.59
CA PRO A 223 -12.48 31.34 -14.24
C PRO A 223 -13.63 30.54 -13.62
N ASP A 224 -13.72 29.23 -13.91
CA ASP A 224 -14.72 28.31 -13.37
C ASP A 224 -14.26 27.59 -12.09
N VAL A 225 -13.13 28.00 -11.52
CA VAL A 225 -12.63 27.52 -10.22
C VAL A 225 -12.41 28.73 -9.31
N PRO A 226 -13.27 29.00 -8.32
CA PRO A 226 -13.07 30.14 -7.44
C PRO A 226 -11.84 29.93 -6.53
N ALA A 227 -11.20 31.02 -6.12
CA ALA A 227 -9.99 30.96 -5.29
C ALA A 227 -10.20 30.31 -3.91
N ASN A 228 -11.45 30.23 -3.43
CA ASN A 228 -11.82 29.54 -2.19
C ASN A 228 -12.28 28.08 -2.41
N HIS A 229 -12.12 27.53 -3.61
CA HIS A 229 -12.50 26.16 -3.91
C HIS A 229 -11.73 25.17 -2.99
N PRO A 230 -12.37 24.13 -2.41
CA PRO A 230 -11.72 23.24 -1.43
C PRO A 230 -10.41 22.58 -1.91
N TYR A 231 -10.30 22.38 -3.21
CA TYR A 231 -9.14 21.74 -3.85
C TYR A 231 -8.24 22.72 -4.64
N ILE A 232 -8.38 24.03 -4.40
CA ILE A 232 -7.65 25.06 -5.15
C ILE A 232 -6.13 24.85 -5.08
N ASN A 233 -5.59 24.51 -3.91
CA ASN A 233 -4.14 24.34 -3.76
C ASN A 233 -3.59 23.19 -4.60
N GLN A 234 -4.35 22.09 -4.76
CA GLN A 234 -3.95 20.95 -5.61
C GLN A 234 -4.00 21.32 -7.09
N ILE A 235 -5.04 22.05 -7.50
CA ILE A 235 -5.17 22.59 -8.85
C ILE A 235 -3.98 23.49 -9.16
N LEU A 236 -3.69 24.46 -8.29
CA LEU A 236 -2.56 25.38 -8.47
C LEU A 236 -1.22 24.65 -8.53
N ALA A 237 -1.01 23.64 -7.69
CA ALA A 237 0.21 22.85 -7.70
C ALA A 237 0.40 22.06 -9.00
N LEU A 238 -0.66 21.45 -9.53
CA LEU A 238 -0.62 20.78 -10.84
C LEU A 238 -0.38 21.76 -11.98
N HIS A 239 -1.01 22.94 -11.92
CA HIS A 239 -0.86 23.99 -12.92
C HIS A 239 0.57 24.56 -12.93
N ALA A 240 1.13 24.84 -11.76
CA ALA A 240 2.51 25.32 -11.61
C ALA A 240 3.56 24.32 -12.14
N ARG A 241 3.26 23.02 -12.10
CA ARG A 241 4.10 21.97 -12.74
C ARG A 241 3.79 21.75 -14.21
N GLY A 242 2.87 22.50 -14.81
CA GLY A 242 2.46 22.37 -16.21
C GLY A 242 1.74 21.06 -16.52
N ILE A 243 1.24 20.36 -15.49
CA ILE A 243 0.53 19.08 -15.64
C ILE A 243 -0.91 19.35 -16.12
N ILE A 244 -1.55 20.40 -15.60
CA ILE A 244 -2.84 20.90 -16.09
C ILE A 244 -2.66 22.27 -16.72
N LYS A 245 -3.39 22.52 -17.80
CA LYS A 245 -3.42 23.83 -18.49
C LYS A 245 -4.83 24.40 -18.67
N GLY A 246 -5.87 23.62 -18.40
CA GLY A 246 -7.24 23.96 -18.76
C GLY A 246 -7.55 23.74 -20.24
N TYR A 247 -8.76 24.10 -20.64
CA TYR A 247 -9.25 24.05 -22.00
C TYR A 247 -8.88 25.33 -22.77
N PRO A 248 -9.00 25.34 -24.11
CA PRO A 248 -8.73 26.54 -24.92
C PRO A 248 -9.56 27.77 -24.55
N ASP A 249 -10.73 27.58 -23.93
CA ASP A 249 -11.60 28.64 -23.41
C ASP A 249 -11.17 29.18 -22.03
N GLY A 250 -10.05 28.67 -21.49
CA GLY A 250 -9.51 29.02 -20.18
C GLY A 250 -10.13 28.28 -19.00
N THR A 251 -11.15 27.44 -19.21
CA THR A 251 -11.84 26.71 -18.12
C THR A 251 -11.10 25.44 -17.70
N LEU A 252 -11.43 24.88 -16.53
CA LEU A 252 -10.94 23.58 -16.06
C LEU A 252 -12.01 22.47 -16.10
N ARG A 253 -13.27 22.85 -16.02
CA ARG A 253 -14.48 22.02 -15.95
C ARG A 253 -14.39 20.94 -14.85
N PRO A 254 -14.18 21.34 -13.58
CA PRO A 254 -13.79 20.42 -12.50
C PRO A 254 -14.82 19.31 -12.23
N ASP A 255 -16.11 19.60 -12.40
CA ASP A 255 -17.20 18.67 -12.07
C ASP A 255 -17.55 17.67 -13.17
N THR A 256 -17.00 17.82 -14.37
CA THR A 256 -17.22 16.84 -15.44
C THR A 256 -16.36 15.59 -15.23
N ASN A 257 -16.79 14.46 -15.78
CA ASN A 257 -16.00 13.23 -15.74
C ASN A 257 -14.73 13.37 -16.58
N ILE A 258 -13.61 12.89 -16.04
CA ILE A 258 -12.34 12.87 -16.77
C ILE A 258 -12.35 11.74 -17.80
N SER A 259 -11.86 12.00 -19.01
CA SER A 259 -11.73 10.96 -20.03
C SER A 259 -10.45 10.15 -19.88
N ARG A 260 -10.41 8.97 -20.50
CA ARG A 260 -9.21 8.14 -20.57
C ARG A 260 -8.06 8.85 -21.32
N ALA A 261 -8.35 9.60 -22.38
CA ALA A 261 -7.35 10.39 -23.09
C ALA A 261 -6.76 11.51 -22.23
N GLU A 262 -7.61 12.28 -21.53
CA GLU A 262 -7.16 13.32 -20.60
C GLU A 262 -6.27 12.72 -19.51
N THR A 263 -6.68 11.58 -18.94
CA THR A 263 -5.90 10.85 -17.94
C THR A 263 -4.50 10.46 -18.47
N ALA A 264 -4.41 9.95 -19.70
CA ALA A 264 -3.14 9.59 -20.32
C ALA A 264 -2.19 10.81 -20.46
N VAL A 265 -2.74 11.97 -20.84
CA VAL A 265 -1.97 13.23 -20.91
C VAL A 265 -1.43 13.61 -19.55
N LEU A 266 -2.29 13.63 -18.51
CA LEU A 266 -1.89 13.99 -17.16
C LEU A 266 -0.80 13.07 -16.62
N VAL A 267 -0.93 11.76 -16.82
CA VAL A 267 0.04 10.75 -16.37
C VAL A 267 1.37 10.94 -17.09
N SER A 268 1.34 11.10 -18.42
CA SER A 268 2.55 11.30 -19.21
C SER A 268 3.30 12.56 -18.80
N LEU A 269 2.60 13.65 -18.49
CA LEU A 269 3.20 14.91 -18.03
C LEU A 269 3.71 14.78 -16.59
N SER A 270 2.92 14.18 -15.69
CA SER A 270 3.26 14.02 -14.27
C SER A 270 4.56 13.26 -14.05
N LEU A 271 4.83 12.27 -14.89
CA LEU A 271 6.04 11.43 -14.82
C LEU A 271 7.09 11.81 -15.87
N ASN A 272 6.86 12.89 -16.61
CA ASN A 272 7.75 13.37 -17.68
C ASN A 272 8.17 12.25 -18.67
N LEU A 273 7.24 11.35 -19.02
CA LEU A 273 7.53 10.20 -19.88
C LEU A 273 7.98 10.66 -21.27
N LYS A 274 9.03 10.02 -21.79
CA LYS A 274 9.65 10.34 -23.09
C LYS A 274 9.56 9.19 -24.08
N GLU A 275 9.65 7.95 -23.61
CA GLU A 275 9.63 6.79 -24.49
C GLU A 275 8.23 6.52 -25.04
N GLU A 276 8.17 6.33 -26.35
CA GLU A 276 6.96 6.02 -27.08
C GLU A 276 7.01 4.55 -27.53
N LEU A 277 5.84 3.92 -27.51
CA LEU A 277 5.61 2.67 -28.20
C LEU A 277 4.88 2.99 -29.51
N LYS A 278 5.36 2.46 -30.64
CA LYS A 278 4.64 2.55 -31.91
C LYS A 278 3.38 1.67 -31.80
N LEU A 279 2.32 2.23 -31.24
CA LEU A 279 1.05 1.55 -30.98
C LEU A 279 0.08 1.81 -32.12
N THR A 280 -0.76 0.80 -32.36
CA THR A 280 -1.84 0.84 -33.35
C THR A 280 -3.16 0.51 -32.67
N PHE A 281 -3.59 1.35 -31.73
CA PHE A 281 -5.00 1.32 -31.33
C PHE A 281 -5.83 1.84 -32.50
N ARG A 282 -6.84 1.08 -32.94
CA ARG A 282 -7.68 1.43 -34.10
C ARG A 282 -8.43 2.75 -33.88
N ASP A 283 -8.75 3.06 -32.62
CA ASP A 283 -9.50 4.23 -32.19
C ASP A 283 -8.61 5.39 -31.70
N VAL A 284 -7.28 5.28 -31.88
CA VAL A 284 -6.33 6.37 -31.60
C VAL A 284 -5.44 6.59 -32.84
N PRO A 285 -5.94 7.29 -33.87
CA PRO A 285 -5.10 7.64 -35.02
C PRO A 285 -3.93 8.53 -34.58
N SER A 286 -2.86 8.57 -35.37
CA SER A 286 -1.67 9.40 -35.06
C SER A 286 -2.01 10.88 -34.92
N SER A 287 -3.04 11.36 -35.63
CA SER A 287 -3.57 12.73 -35.55
C SER A 287 -4.39 13.02 -34.29
N HIS A 288 -4.75 12.01 -33.50
CA HIS A 288 -5.46 12.22 -32.24
C HIS A 288 -4.57 13.01 -31.28
N TRP A 289 -5.09 14.08 -30.67
CA TRP A 289 -4.33 15.00 -29.80
C TRP A 289 -3.63 14.28 -28.62
N ALA A 290 -4.20 13.17 -28.15
CA ALA A 290 -3.63 12.34 -27.08
C ALA A 290 -2.79 11.14 -27.58
N SER A 291 -2.54 10.98 -28.89
CA SER A 291 -1.86 9.79 -29.45
C SER A 291 -0.48 9.55 -28.80
N VAL A 292 0.33 10.60 -28.71
CA VAL A 292 1.67 10.55 -28.12
C VAL A 292 1.62 10.25 -26.60
N PRO A 293 0.84 10.97 -25.77
CA PRO A 293 0.70 10.62 -24.36
C PRO A 293 0.18 9.19 -24.12
N ILE A 294 -0.80 8.74 -24.90
CA ILE A 294 -1.34 7.36 -24.82
C ILE A 294 -0.22 6.35 -25.09
N SER A 295 0.58 6.59 -26.13
CA SER A 295 1.76 5.76 -26.44
C SER A 295 2.73 5.65 -25.26
N ARG A 296 3.03 6.77 -24.61
CA ARG A 296 3.97 6.83 -23.48
C ARG A 296 3.47 6.08 -22.25
N VAL A 297 2.21 6.27 -21.86
CA VAL A 297 1.66 5.63 -20.65
C VAL A 297 1.48 4.12 -20.83
N VAL A 298 1.23 3.66 -22.06
CA VAL A 298 1.18 2.23 -22.39
C VAL A 298 2.59 1.64 -22.42
N LYS A 299 3.57 2.33 -23.02
CA LYS A 299 4.99 1.92 -23.00
C LYS A 299 5.50 1.75 -21.57
N ALA A 300 5.17 2.70 -20.70
CA ALA A 300 5.50 2.66 -19.27
C ALA A 300 4.68 1.63 -18.47
N LYS A 301 3.74 0.90 -19.12
CA LYS A 301 2.84 -0.07 -18.50
C LYS A 301 1.99 0.51 -17.37
N ILE A 302 1.70 1.81 -17.42
CA ILE A 302 0.90 2.50 -16.39
C ILE A 302 -0.57 2.39 -16.73
N PHE A 303 -0.95 2.74 -17.95
CA PHE A 303 -2.33 2.76 -18.38
C PHE A 303 -2.50 1.98 -19.69
N LYS A 304 -3.30 0.92 -19.66
CA LYS A 304 -3.53 0.02 -20.80
C LYS A 304 -4.85 0.33 -21.51
N GLY A 305 -4.93 -0.07 -22.77
CA GLY A 305 -6.21 -0.16 -23.50
C GLY A 305 -7.13 -1.21 -22.89
N TYR A 306 -8.39 -1.24 -23.32
CA TYR A 306 -9.32 -2.31 -22.94
C TYR A 306 -8.86 -3.66 -23.49
N ASN A 307 -8.25 -3.64 -24.66
CA ASN A 307 -7.55 -4.75 -25.27
C ASN A 307 -6.37 -4.20 -26.10
N GLU A 308 -5.73 -5.06 -26.87
CA GLU A 308 -4.55 -4.70 -27.69
C GLU A 308 -4.84 -3.67 -28.79
N ASN A 309 -6.10 -3.56 -29.23
CA ASN A 309 -6.52 -2.76 -30.39
C ASN A 309 -7.44 -1.57 -30.04
N ILE A 310 -8.01 -1.51 -28.84
CA ILE A 310 -8.96 -0.48 -28.42
C ILE A 310 -8.48 0.20 -27.14
N PHE A 311 -8.27 1.52 -27.20
CA PHE A 311 -7.96 2.33 -26.03
C PHE A 311 -9.19 3.02 -25.42
N ALA A 312 -10.19 3.35 -26.23
CA ALA A 312 -11.37 4.15 -25.92
C ALA A 312 -11.02 5.52 -25.33
N PRO A 313 -10.41 6.44 -26.10
CA PRO A 313 -9.91 7.72 -25.57
C PRO A 313 -11.01 8.63 -24.99
N SER A 314 -12.21 8.58 -25.56
CA SER A 314 -13.34 9.44 -25.18
C SER A 314 -14.15 8.91 -24.00
N ASP A 315 -14.01 7.63 -23.66
CA ASP A 315 -14.71 7.03 -22.53
C ASP A 315 -14.31 7.71 -21.21
N PRO A 316 -15.24 7.85 -20.25
CA PRO A 316 -14.91 8.32 -18.93
C PRO A 316 -13.99 7.32 -18.22
N LEU A 317 -13.05 7.83 -17.42
CA LEU A 317 -12.21 7.01 -16.56
C LEU A 317 -13.07 6.44 -15.42
N SER A 318 -13.12 5.12 -15.29
CA SER A 318 -13.81 4.51 -14.15
C SER A 318 -13.00 4.64 -12.86
N ARG A 319 -13.67 4.62 -11.71
CA ARG A 319 -13.02 4.68 -10.39
C ARG A 319 -12.00 3.58 -10.18
N ALA A 320 -12.24 2.36 -10.65
CA ALA A 320 -11.26 1.27 -10.60
C ALA A 320 -10.02 1.55 -11.47
N GLN A 321 -10.21 2.08 -12.68
CA GLN A 321 -9.10 2.46 -13.55
C GLN A 321 -8.26 3.57 -12.93
N ALA A 322 -8.91 4.57 -12.33
CA ALA A 322 -8.24 5.63 -11.60
C ALA A 322 -7.38 5.07 -10.46
N SER A 323 -7.91 4.13 -9.67
CA SER A 323 -7.14 3.48 -8.60
C SER A 323 -5.88 2.81 -9.14
N VAL A 324 -5.98 2.04 -10.22
CA VAL A 324 -4.82 1.36 -10.79
C VAL A 324 -3.78 2.33 -11.31
N VAL A 325 -4.19 3.38 -12.01
CA VAL A 325 -3.29 4.40 -12.54
C VAL A 325 -2.60 5.15 -11.39
N LEU A 326 -3.37 5.62 -10.41
CA LEU A 326 -2.85 6.39 -9.27
C LEU A 326 -1.89 5.58 -8.41
N VAL A 327 -2.19 4.30 -8.14
CA VAL A 327 -1.28 3.42 -7.39
C VAL A 327 0.01 3.16 -8.16
N LYS A 328 -0.04 3.01 -9.48
CA LYS A 328 1.19 2.86 -10.28
C LYS A 328 2.05 4.13 -10.24
N ILE A 329 1.44 5.30 -10.33
CA ILE A 329 2.15 6.58 -10.14
C ILE A 329 2.78 6.62 -8.74
N LYS A 330 2.00 6.32 -7.70
CA LYS A 330 2.43 6.29 -6.30
C LYS A 330 3.67 5.42 -6.09
N ARG A 331 3.69 4.22 -6.67
CA ARG A 331 4.82 3.28 -6.63
C ARG A 331 6.05 3.84 -7.36
N ILE A 332 5.88 4.47 -8.52
CA ILE A 332 6.98 5.07 -9.29
C ILE A 332 7.60 6.27 -8.55
N THR A 333 6.78 7.09 -7.88
CA THR A 333 7.25 8.30 -7.21
C THR A 333 7.70 8.10 -5.77
N GLY A 334 7.71 6.85 -5.26
CA GLY A 334 8.16 6.54 -3.89
C GLY A 334 7.26 7.14 -2.79
N PHE A 335 5.94 7.21 -3.02
CA PHE A 335 5.01 7.55 -1.96
C PHE A 335 4.75 6.30 -1.11
N GLU A 336 5.40 6.22 0.05
CA GLU A 336 5.07 5.30 1.15
C GLU A 336 4.39 6.05 2.31
#